data_AF-A0AAW2Q5A0-F1
#
_entry.id   AF-A0AAW2Q5A0-F1
#
_cell.length_a   1.000
_cell.length_b   1.000
_cell.length_c   1.000
_cell.angle_alpha   90.00
_cell.angle_beta   90.00
_cell.angle_gamma   90.00
#
_symmetry.space_group_name_H-M   'P 1'
#
loop_
_entity.id
_entity.type
_entity.pdbx_description
1 polymer ?
#
loop_
_entity_poly.entity_id
_entity_poly.type
_entity_poly.pdbx_seq_one_letter_code
_entity_poly.pdbx_strand_id
1 'polypeptide(L)'
;MENALRACCKGIKIGKILIHREGDNGQQLISEKLPNDISDRHVLLLDPILGTGNSAVQAISLLIKKGVPESNIIFLNLISAPQGIHVVCKRFPRVKIVTSEIEIGLNEDYRVIPGMGEFGDRGTDQERKVHSHPGKGILAADESTGTIGKRLASINVENIESNRQALRELLFTSPSSLSYLSGVILFEETLYQKTSDGKPFVEVLQENNVIPGIKVDKGTVEIAGTNGETTTQGFDSLGARCQQYYKAGARFAKWRAVLKIGPTEPSELSIQQNAQGLARYAIICQENGLVPIVEPEILTDGSHDIKKCAAFTETVLAAVYKALNDHHVLLEGTLLKPNMVTPGSDSPKVAPEVIAEYTVTALRRTVPPAVPGIVFLSGGQSEEEATVNLNAMNKLDVLKPWTLSFSFGRVLQQSTLKTWAGKKENVEKAQAAFLARCKGNSEATLGKYTGGVVVCVRAYLDNDKNVFFEADSDSFVTKRMAALLVQGLSGQPLEQIINAGVENPNVAMNGDSGNGKLNSGETASDLKKDWGNGSVLGSRGMRIKETG
;
A
#
# COMPACT_ATOMS: atom_id res chain seq x y z
N MET A 1 23.99 -7.63 7.74
CA MET A 1 25.22 -7.47 8.55
C MET A 1 26.20 -6.43 7.98
N GLU A 2 26.48 -6.38 6.67
CA GLU A 2 27.45 -5.43 6.09
C GLU A 2 27.19 -3.95 6.47
N ASN A 3 25.96 -3.45 6.29
CA ASN A 3 25.62 -2.05 6.57
C ASN A 3 25.83 -1.66 8.04
N ALA A 4 25.45 -2.55 8.96
CA ALA A 4 25.65 -2.35 10.40
C ALA A 4 27.15 -2.28 10.74
N LEU A 5 27.96 -3.15 10.14
CA LEU A 5 29.41 -3.13 10.36
C LEU A 5 30.06 -1.86 9.81
N ARG A 6 29.62 -1.36 8.64
CA ARG A 6 30.10 -0.08 8.08
C ARG A 6 29.74 1.12 8.95
N ALA A 7 28.59 1.09 9.61
CA ALA A 7 28.16 2.14 10.53
C ALA A 7 29.04 2.18 11.79
N CYS A 8 29.41 1.01 12.34
CA CYS A 8 30.21 0.90 13.55
C CYS A 8 31.72 1.06 13.29
N CYS A 9 32.22 0.57 12.16
CA CYS A 9 33.66 0.51 11.84
C CYS A 9 33.97 1.29 10.55
N LYS A 10 34.08 2.62 10.66
CA LYS A 10 34.47 3.48 9.52
C LYS A 10 35.85 3.09 9.00
N GLY A 11 35.97 2.82 7.70
CA GLY A 11 37.24 2.46 7.03
C GLY A 11 37.52 0.96 6.90
N ILE A 12 36.60 0.07 7.30
CA ILE A 12 36.77 -1.37 7.11
C ILE A 12 36.81 -1.76 5.62
N LYS A 13 37.82 -2.54 5.21
CA LYS A 13 37.89 -3.11 3.86
C LYS A 13 36.99 -4.34 3.79
N ILE A 14 36.21 -4.47 2.71
CA ILE A 14 35.27 -5.57 2.54
C ILE A 14 35.72 -6.47 1.40
N GLY A 15 35.83 -7.76 1.71
CA GLY A 15 35.95 -8.84 0.72
C GLY A 15 34.65 -9.62 0.60
N LYS A 16 34.46 -10.29 -0.53
CA LYS A 16 33.32 -11.20 -0.76
C LYS A 16 33.85 -12.59 -1.10
N ILE A 17 33.26 -13.60 -0.47
CA ILE A 17 33.43 -15.01 -0.81
C ILE A 17 32.02 -15.50 -1.12
N LEU A 18 31.83 -16.11 -2.29
CA LEU A 18 30.58 -16.70 -2.69
C LEU A 18 30.83 -18.19 -2.89
N ILE A 19 30.11 -19.00 -2.12
CA ILE A 19 30.17 -20.46 -2.14
C ILE A 19 28.81 -20.91 -2.65
N HIS A 20 28.76 -21.43 -3.88
CA HIS A 20 27.55 -21.91 -4.52
C HIS A 20 27.59 -23.43 -4.65
N ARG A 21 26.46 -24.10 -4.40
CA ARG A 21 26.34 -25.55 -4.56
C ARG A 21 25.85 -25.86 -5.97
N GLU A 22 26.64 -26.60 -6.73
CA GLU A 22 26.32 -27.00 -8.10
C GLU A 22 25.69 -28.40 -8.08
N GLY A 23 24.35 -28.44 -8.12
CA GLY A 23 23.54 -29.67 -8.12
C GLY A 23 23.66 -30.53 -6.84
N ASP A 24 23.20 -31.78 -6.93
CA ASP A 24 23.18 -32.75 -5.82
C ASP A 24 24.51 -33.51 -5.68
N ASN A 25 25.43 -33.29 -6.62
CA ASN A 25 26.67 -34.06 -6.78
C ASN A 25 27.80 -33.59 -5.84
N GLY A 26 27.53 -32.57 -5.01
CA GLY A 26 28.47 -32.06 -4.01
C GLY A 26 29.59 -31.16 -4.55
N GLN A 27 29.58 -30.80 -5.83
CA GLN A 27 30.50 -29.80 -6.39
C GLN A 27 30.09 -28.39 -5.94
N GLN A 28 31.07 -27.57 -5.54
CA GLN A 28 30.82 -26.21 -5.09
C GLN A 28 31.72 -25.21 -5.84
N LEU A 29 31.08 -24.20 -6.43
CA LEU A 29 31.73 -23.08 -7.09
C LEU A 29 32.08 -22.02 -6.03
N ILE A 30 33.36 -21.76 -5.87
CA ILE A 30 33.86 -20.71 -4.97
C ILE A 30 34.37 -19.55 -5.83
N SER A 31 33.73 -18.39 -5.72
CA SER A 31 34.25 -17.13 -6.28
C SER A 31 34.62 -16.17 -5.14
N GLU A 32 35.70 -15.41 -5.32
CA GLU A 32 36.21 -14.53 -4.28
C GLU A 32 36.65 -13.18 -4.85
N LYS A 33 36.48 -12.14 -4.05
CA LYS A 33 37.04 -10.81 -4.26
C LYS A 33 37.51 -10.28 -2.92
N LEU A 34 38.78 -10.49 -2.61
CA LEU A 34 39.39 -10.16 -1.32
C LEU A 34 40.38 -9.00 -1.46
N PRO A 35 40.61 -8.20 -0.41
CA PRO A 35 41.69 -7.21 -0.41
C PRO A 35 43.06 -7.84 -0.70
N ASN A 36 43.89 -7.17 -1.50
CA ASN A 36 45.22 -7.68 -1.87
C ASN A 36 46.15 -7.88 -0.67
N ASP A 37 45.90 -7.17 0.43
CA ASP A 37 46.67 -7.20 1.67
C ASP A 37 45.97 -8.04 2.77
N ILE A 38 45.14 -9.03 2.39
CA ILE A 38 44.35 -9.80 3.36
C ILE A 38 45.20 -10.68 4.29
N SER A 39 46.36 -11.18 3.84
CA SER A 39 47.28 -12.02 4.63
C SER A 39 47.75 -11.35 5.91
N ASP A 40 47.88 -10.03 5.91
CA ASP A 40 48.39 -9.24 7.03
C ASP A 40 47.28 -8.66 7.92
N ARG A 41 46.01 -9.10 7.71
CA ARG A 41 44.83 -8.53 8.37
C ARG A 41 44.16 -9.48 9.35
N HIS A 42 43.46 -8.91 10.32
CA HIS A 42 42.40 -9.59 11.05
C HIS A 42 41.12 -9.62 10.20
N VAL A 43 40.51 -10.79 10.09
CA VAL A 43 39.34 -11.01 9.24
C VAL A 43 38.12 -11.30 10.11
N LEU A 44 37.09 -10.47 9.97
CA LEU A 44 35.74 -10.77 10.44
C LEU A 44 35.02 -11.53 9.32
N LEU A 45 34.97 -12.85 9.41
CA LEU A 45 34.22 -13.68 8.48
C LEU A 45 32.75 -13.71 8.93
N LEU A 46 31.85 -13.22 8.08
CA LEU A 46 30.44 -13.02 8.41
C LEU A 46 29.55 -14.04 7.71
N ASP A 47 28.75 -14.76 8.48
CA ASP A 47 27.66 -15.60 7.99
C ASP A 47 26.54 -15.53 9.04
N PRO A 48 25.28 -15.18 8.69
CA PRO A 48 24.25 -15.04 9.72
C PRO A 48 23.99 -16.33 10.50
N ILE A 49 24.17 -17.50 9.88
CA ILE A 49 23.78 -18.79 10.46
C ILE A 49 24.91 -19.82 10.32
N LEU A 50 25.40 -20.31 11.46
CA LEU A 50 26.29 -21.47 11.51
C LEU A 50 25.47 -22.75 11.68
N GLY A 51 25.03 -23.34 10.56
CA GLY A 51 24.27 -24.61 10.53
C GLY A 51 25.17 -25.84 10.66
N THR A 52 25.41 -26.55 9.55
CA THR A 52 26.29 -27.74 9.51
C THR A 52 27.78 -27.41 9.64
N GLY A 53 28.18 -26.17 9.37
CA GLY A 53 29.57 -25.73 9.36
C GLY A 53 30.31 -25.94 8.04
N ASN A 54 29.72 -26.60 7.04
CA ASN A 54 30.39 -26.91 5.77
C ASN A 54 30.87 -25.66 5.02
N SER A 55 29.99 -24.68 4.83
CA SER A 55 30.33 -23.41 4.14
C SER A 55 31.37 -22.60 4.93
N ALA A 56 31.22 -22.56 6.26
CA ALA A 56 32.18 -21.89 7.14
C ALA A 56 33.58 -22.53 7.03
N VAL A 57 33.66 -23.86 7.03
CA VAL A 57 34.93 -24.58 6.88
C VAL A 57 35.62 -24.24 5.57
N GLN A 58 34.87 -24.14 4.48
CA GLN A 58 35.43 -23.79 3.18
C GLN A 58 35.91 -22.34 3.12
N ALA A 59 35.11 -21.40 3.62
CA ALA A 59 35.49 -19.99 3.68
C ALA A 59 36.76 -19.78 4.54
N ILE A 60 36.84 -20.43 5.70
CA ILE A 60 38.02 -20.37 6.57
C ILE A 60 39.23 -21.01 5.87
N SER A 61 39.05 -22.17 5.22
CA SER A 61 40.12 -22.83 4.45
C SER A 61 40.66 -21.93 3.34
N LEU A 62 39.78 -21.22 2.64
CA LEU A 62 40.16 -20.26 1.60
C LEU A 62 40.98 -19.10 2.16
N LEU A 63 40.55 -18.50 3.29
CA LEU A 63 41.28 -17.43 3.95
C LEU A 63 42.68 -17.87 4.39
N ILE A 64 42.80 -19.08 4.97
CA ILE A 64 44.09 -19.66 5.34
C ILE A 64 44.96 -19.89 4.10
N LYS A 65 44.37 -20.40 3.01
CA LYS A 65 45.08 -20.57 1.72
C LYS A 65 45.58 -19.24 1.15
N LYS A 66 44.91 -18.13 1.46
CA LYS A 66 45.32 -16.76 1.11
C LYS A 66 46.33 -16.14 2.07
N GLY A 67 46.83 -16.92 3.03
CA GLY A 67 47.87 -16.50 3.97
C GLY A 67 47.35 -15.82 5.22
N VAL A 68 46.03 -15.79 5.46
CA VAL A 68 45.48 -15.26 6.72
C VAL A 68 45.82 -16.24 7.86
N PRO A 69 46.51 -15.80 8.92
CA PRO A 69 46.75 -16.66 10.08
C PRO A 69 45.42 -17.10 10.70
N GLU A 70 45.30 -18.38 11.05
CA GLU A 70 44.09 -18.95 11.65
C GLU A 70 43.61 -18.17 12.90
N SER A 71 44.55 -17.74 13.75
CA SER A 71 44.29 -16.91 14.94
C SER A 71 43.77 -15.51 14.64
N ASN A 72 43.88 -15.05 13.40
CA ASN A 72 43.42 -13.74 12.96
C ASN A 72 42.02 -13.78 12.34
N ILE A 73 41.40 -14.96 12.27
CA ILE A 73 40.04 -15.14 11.75
C ILE A 73 39.06 -15.18 12.94
N ILE A 74 38.10 -14.25 12.92
CA ILE A 74 36.96 -14.24 13.81
C ILE A 74 35.73 -14.55 12.96
N PHE A 75 35.08 -15.69 13.22
CA PHE A 75 33.82 -16.04 12.59
C PHE A 75 32.68 -15.43 13.40
N LEU A 76 32.03 -14.41 12.85
CA LEU A 76 30.99 -13.65 13.51
C LEU A 76 29.63 -13.96 12.87
N ASN A 77 28.70 -14.44 13.68
CA ASN A 77 27.38 -14.87 13.26
C ASN A 77 26.31 -14.50 14.29
N LEU A 78 25.03 -14.59 13.90
CA LEU A 78 23.92 -14.32 14.81
C LEU A 78 23.54 -15.60 15.58
N ILE A 79 23.47 -16.71 14.87
CA ILE A 79 22.95 -17.97 15.39
C ILE A 79 23.90 -19.10 15.04
N SER A 80 24.13 -19.99 16.01
CA SER A 80 24.93 -21.19 15.82
C SER A 80 24.20 -22.46 16.26
N ALA A 81 24.26 -23.50 15.44
CA ALA A 81 23.98 -24.86 15.89
C ALA A 81 25.23 -25.48 16.55
N PRO A 82 25.07 -26.26 17.64
CA PRO A 82 26.18 -26.97 18.29
C PRO A 82 27.00 -27.84 17.33
N GLN A 83 26.35 -28.45 16.34
CA GLN A 83 26.97 -29.26 15.29
C GLN A 83 27.96 -28.44 14.47
N GLY A 84 27.56 -27.26 13.98
CA GLY A 84 28.42 -26.37 13.20
C GLY A 84 29.57 -25.80 14.01
N ILE A 85 29.33 -25.43 15.28
CA ILE A 85 30.41 -25.00 16.20
C ILE A 85 31.43 -26.12 16.33
N HIS A 86 31.00 -27.35 16.60
CA HIS A 86 31.90 -28.47 16.78
C HIS A 86 32.74 -28.74 15.53
N VAL A 87 32.12 -28.71 14.35
CA VAL A 87 32.80 -28.89 13.06
C VAL A 87 33.90 -27.83 12.86
N VAL A 88 33.57 -26.56 13.07
CA VAL A 88 34.54 -25.45 12.88
C VAL A 88 35.65 -25.50 13.92
N CYS A 89 35.32 -25.60 15.22
CA CYS A 89 36.32 -25.61 16.30
C CYS A 89 37.23 -26.83 16.27
N LYS A 90 36.72 -28.01 15.86
CA LYS A 90 37.54 -29.21 15.70
C LYS A 90 38.53 -29.08 14.55
N ARG A 91 38.15 -28.39 13.48
CA ARG A 91 38.99 -28.23 12.28
C ARG A 91 39.96 -27.06 12.40
N PHE A 92 39.55 -25.98 13.05
CA PHE A 92 40.31 -24.74 13.19
C PHE A 92 40.33 -24.29 14.66
N PRO A 93 41.15 -24.92 15.52
CA PRO A 93 41.14 -24.68 16.96
C PRO A 93 41.55 -23.25 17.36
N ARG A 94 42.16 -22.46 16.46
CA ARG A 94 42.55 -21.07 16.74
C ARG A 94 41.58 -20.04 16.19
N VAL A 95 40.56 -20.44 15.42
CA VAL A 95 39.50 -19.54 14.98
C VAL A 95 38.62 -19.19 16.18
N LYS A 96 38.29 -17.90 16.33
CA LYS A 96 37.34 -17.44 17.34
C LYS A 96 35.95 -17.35 16.73
N ILE A 97 34.98 -18.07 17.30
CA ILE A 97 33.56 -17.93 16.93
C ILE A 97 32.91 -16.94 17.89
N VAL A 98 32.17 -15.98 17.36
CA VAL A 98 31.36 -15.01 18.13
C VAL A 98 29.94 -15.09 17.60
N THR A 99 29.02 -15.60 18.42
CA THR A 99 27.60 -15.78 18.09
C THR A 99 26.74 -15.09 19.16
N SER A 100 25.61 -14.50 18.78
CA SER A 100 24.68 -13.94 19.79
C SER A 100 23.91 -15.04 20.53
N GLU A 101 23.63 -16.16 19.87
CA GLU A 101 22.87 -17.27 20.46
C GLU A 101 23.37 -18.63 19.95
N ILE A 102 23.16 -19.68 20.76
CA ILE A 102 23.43 -21.09 20.43
C ILE A 102 22.12 -21.86 20.56
N GLU A 103 21.72 -22.51 19.48
CA GLU A 103 20.43 -23.19 19.36
C GLU A 103 20.49 -24.67 19.76
N ILE A 104 19.33 -25.34 19.78
CA ILE A 104 19.21 -26.73 20.26
C ILE A 104 19.97 -27.71 19.35
N GLY A 105 19.92 -27.51 18.04
CA GLY A 105 20.54 -28.45 17.11
C GLY A 105 20.16 -28.23 15.65
N LEU A 106 20.28 -29.28 14.85
CA LEU A 106 19.79 -29.34 13.48
C LEU A 106 18.66 -30.37 13.37
N ASN A 107 17.68 -30.15 12.49
CA ASN A 107 16.69 -31.16 12.09
C ASN A 107 17.24 -32.10 10.99
N GLU A 108 16.39 -33.02 10.51
CA GLU A 108 16.74 -33.99 9.45
C GLU A 108 17.12 -33.34 8.11
N ASP A 109 16.61 -32.12 7.84
CA ASP A 109 16.95 -31.31 6.67
C ASP A 109 18.20 -30.43 6.89
N TYR A 110 18.95 -30.64 7.97
CA TYR A 110 20.12 -29.86 8.37
C TYR A 110 19.84 -28.38 8.69
N ARG A 111 18.60 -28.05 9.08
CA ARG A 111 18.18 -26.71 9.50
C ARG A 111 18.25 -26.55 11.01
N VAL A 112 18.66 -25.37 11.49
CA VAL A 112 18.77 -25.08 12.93
C VAL A 112 17.39 -25.16 13.61
N ILE A 113 17.30 -25.77 14.80
CA ILE A 113 16.06 -25.94 15.59
C ILE A 113 16.19 -25.29 17.00
N PRO A 114 15.11 -24.70 17.57
CA PRO A 114 13.75 -24.57 17.02
C PRO A 114 13.72 -23.73 15.74
N GLY A 115 14.80 -22.98 15.50
CA GLY A 115 15.10 -22.35 14.23
C GLY A 115 14.36 -21.04 14.08
N MET A 116 15.03 -20.04 13.49
CA MET A 116 14.33 -18.87 12.96
C MET A 116 13.54 -19.17 11.68
N GLY A 117 13.39 -20.45 11.28
CA GLY A 117 13.20 -20.80 9.88
C GLY A 117 14.32 -20.20 9.01
N GLU A 118 14.34 -20.52 7.73
CA GLU A 118 15.29 -19.89 6.82
C GLU A 118 14.95 -18.39 6.70
N PHE A 119 15.68 -17.50 7.38
CA PHE A 119 15.57 -16.05 7.13
C PHE A 119 15.94 -15.69 5.67
N GLY A 120 16.66 -16.59 4.98
CA GLY A 120 16.98 -16.54 3.55
C GLY A 120 15.89 -17.10 2.62
N ASP A 121 15.08 -18.06 3.06
CA ASP A 121 14.07 -18.72 2.21
C ASP A 121 12.62 -18.39 2.62
N ARG A 122 12.40 -17.72 3.77
CA ARG A 122 11.18 -16.89 4.03
C ARG A 122 11.17 -15.59 3.23
N GLY A 123 12.11 -15.48 2.31
CA GLY A 123 12.28 -14.39 1.40
C GLY A 123 13.06 -14.89 0.20
N THR A 124 12.47 -15.82 -0.56
CA THR A 124 12.65 -15.66 -2.01
C THR A 124 12.34 -14.19 -2.29
N ASP A 125 13.17 -13.50 -3.07
CA ASP A 125 13.03 -12.06 -3.29
C ASP A 125 11.62 -11.66 -3.77
N GLN A 126 10.74 -12.61 -4.13
CA GLN A 126 9.31 -12.49 -4.40
C GLN A 126 8.38 -12.40 -3.16
N GLU A 127 8.62 -13.14 -2.09
CA GLU A 127 7.77 -13.12 -0.87
C GLU A 127 8.06 -11.91 0.02
N ARG A 128 9.28 -11.36 -0.09
CA ARG A 128 9.62 -10.01 0.35
C ARG A 128 9.03 -8.90 -0.54
N LYS A 129 8.20 -9.14 -1.57
CA LYS A 129 7.75 -8.03 -2.45
C LYS A 129 6.47 -7.31 -2.03
N VAL A 130 5.72 -7.81 -1.05
CA VAL A 130 4.59 -7.03 -0.49
C VAL A 130 5.13 -5.96 0.47
N HIS A 131 6.14 -5.23 0.03
CA HIS A 131 6.64 -4.07 0.73
C HIS A 131 5.70 -2.90 0.46
N SER A 132 5.33 -2.23 1.54
CA SER A 132 5.03 -0.81 1.53
C SER A 132 6.26 -0.05 1.01
N HIS A 133 6.35 0.08 -0.30
CA HIS A 133 7.36 0.90 -0.95
C HIS A 133 6.90 2.36 -0.92
N PRO A 134 7.79 3.31 -0.59
CA PRO A 134 7.53 4.71 -0.87
C PRO A 134 7.12 4.88 -2.35
N GLY A 135 6.03 5.59 -2.61
CA GLY A 135 5.48 5.80 -3.95
C GLY A 135 4.52 4.70 -4.44
N LYS A 136 4.25 3.64 -3.67
CA LYS A 136 3.26 2.61 -4.03
C LYS A 136 2.33 2.27 -2.87
N GLY A 137 1.11 1.82 -3.20
CA GLY A 137 0.16 1.28 -2.23
C GLY A 137 -0.63 0.10 -2.78
N ILE A 138 -1.69 -0.29 -2.05
CA ILE A 138 -2.50 -1.47 -2.36
C ILE A 138 -3.89 -1.02 -2.82
N LEU A 139 -4.37 -1.59 -3.92
CA LEU A 139 -5.77 -1.48 -4.33
C LEU A 139 -6.58 -2.55 -3.60
N ALA A 140 -7.57 -2.15 -2.80
CA ALA A 140 -8.52 -3.08 -2.18
C ALA A 140 -9.73 -3.27 -3.11
N ALA A 141 -9.65 -4.30 -3.97
CA ALA A 141 -10.71 -4.71 -4.90
C ALA A 141 -11.42 -6.00 -4.42
N ASP A 142 -11.46 -6.18 -3.10
CA ASP A 142 -11.95 -7.37 -2.39
C ASP A 142 -13.41 -7.25 -1.95
N GLU A 143 -14.19 -6.37 -2.59
CA GLU A 143 -15.61 -6.25 -2.29
C GLU A 143 -16.33 -7.57 -2.57
N SER A 144 -16.98 -8.13 -1.54
CA SER A 144 -17.86 -9.28 -1.67
C SER A 144 -19.00 -8.98 -2.66
N THR A 145 -19.65 -10.03 -3.17
CA THR A 145 -20.78 -9.90 -4.12
C THR A 145 -21.87 -8.94 -3.64
N GLY A 146 -22.17 -8.93 -2.34
CA GLY A 146 -23.12 -7.98 -1.75
C GLY A 146 -22.58 -6.54 -1.69
N THR A 147 -21.33 -6.34 -1.28
CA THR A 147 -20.72 -5.01 -1.16
C THR A 147 -20.51 -4.36 -2.53
N ILE A 148 -20.04 -5.11 -3.53
CA ILE A 148 -19.87 -4.60 -4.89
C ILE A 148 -21.23 -4.33 -5.55
N GLY A 149 -22.26 -5.12 -5.24
CA GLY A 149 -23.62 -4.87 -5.69
C GLY A 149 -24.16 -3.52 -5.26
N LYS A 150 -23.93 -3.10 -4.01
CA LYS A 150 -24.28 -1.76 -3.53
C LYS A 150 -23.57 -0.65 -4.32
N ARG A 151 -22.31 -0.88 -4.72
CA ARG A 151 -21.55 0.08 -5.52
C ARG A 151 -22.07 0.18 -6.95
N LEU A 152 -22.31 -0.96 -7.62
CA LEU A 152 -22.87 -1.00 -8.97
C LEU A 152 -24.28 -0.38 -9.01
N ALA A 153 -25.11 -0.65 -8.00
CA ALA A 153 -26.43 -0.03 -7.89
C ALA A 153 -26.37 1.50 -7.82
N SER A 154 -25.34 2.08 -7.19
CA SER A 154 -25.17 3.55 -7.10
C SER A 154 -24.92 4.25 -8.44
N ILE A 155 -24.58 3.48 -9.48
CA ILE A 155 -24.40 3.95 -10.86
C ILE A 155 -25.41 3.32 -11.82
N ASN A 156 -26.49 2.74 -11.30
CA ASN A 156 -27.54 2.04 -12.06
C ASN A 156 -27.03 0.88 -12.91
N VAL A 157 -26.00 0.15 -12.43
CA VAL A 157 -25.47 -1.05 -13.07
C VAL A 157 -25.92 -2.28 -12.31
N GLU A 158 -26.37 -3.30 -13.04
CA GLU A 158 -26.83 -4.56 -12.46
C GLU A 158 -25.69 -5.38 -11.85
N ASN A 159 -25.93 -6.01 -10.71
CA ASN A 159 -24.95 -6.86 -10.03
C ASN A 159 -24.91 -8.29 -10.57
N ILE A 160 -24.43 -8.44 -11.80
CA ILE A 160 -24.14 -9.73 -12.44
C ILE A 160 -22.63 -9.96 -12.56
N GLU A 161 -22.23 -11.23 -12.72
CA GLU A 161 -20.81 -11.62 -12.76
C GLU A 161 -20.03 -10.89 -13.85
N SER A 162 -20.59 -10.77 -15.06
CA SER A 162 -19.95 -10.07 -16.18
C SER A 162 -19.68 -8.59 -15.88
N ASN A 163 -20.56 -7.89 -15.17
CA ASN A 163 -20.34 -6.49 -14.79
C ASN A 163 -19.27 -6.36 -13.69
N ARG A 164 -19.23 -7.31 -12.75
CA ARG A 164 -18.17 -7.38 -11.75
C ARG A 164 -16.81 -7.64 -12.42
N GLN A 165 -16.76 -8.59 -13.34
CA GLN A 165 -15.59 -8.92 -14.13
C GLN A 165 -15.13 -7.71 -14.96
N ALA A 166 -16.04 -7.03 -15.66
CA ALA A 166 -15.72 -5.84 -16.47
C ALA A 166 -15.14 -4.68 -15.65
N LEU A 167 -15.66 -4.44 -14.44
CA LEU A 167 -15.10 -3.43 -13.54
C LEU A 167 -13.67 -3.79 -13.11
N ARG A 168 -13.41 -5.06 -12.79
CA ARG A 168 -12.07 -5.51 -12.38
C ARG A 168 -11.10 -5.49 -13.54
N GLU A 169 -11.54 -5.89 -14.74
CA GLU A 169 -10.76 -5.77 -15.97
C GLU A 169 -10.38 -4.32 -16.26
N LEU A 170 -11.34 -3.38 -16.15
CA LEU A 170 -11.08 -1.95 -16.30
C LEU A 170 -9.96 -1.46 -15.37
N LEU A 171 -10.00 -1.86 -14.09
CA LEU A 171 -9.00 -1.46 -13.09
C LEU A 171 -7.63 -2.09 -13.39
N PHE A 172 -7.58 -3.39 -13.71
CA PHE A 172 -6.32 -4.14 -13.86
C PHE A 172 -5.65 -3.93 -15.21
N THR A 173 -6.39 -3.46 -16.21
CA THR A 173 -5.85 -3.10 -17.53
C THR A 173 -5.63 -1.61 -17.69
N SER A 174 -5.81 -0.82 -16.62
CA SER A 174 -5.63 0.63 -16.66
C SER A 174 -4.17 1.01 -16.94
N PRO A 175 -3.88 1.67 -18.08
CA PRO A 175 -2.51 1.99 -18.46
C PRO A 175 -1.82 2.86 -17.41
N SER A 176 -0.56 2.54 -17.08
CA SER A 176 0.28 3.24 -16.10
C SER A 176 -0.19 3.24 -14.64
N SER A 177 -1.46 2.94 -14.35
CA SER A 177 -2.00 2.95 -12.98
C SER A 177 -1.34 1.91 -12.09
N LEU A 178 -1.07 0.72 -12.64
CA LEU A 178 -0.45 -0.39 -11.91
C LEU A 178 0.97 -0.07 -11.42
N SER A 179 1.67 0.89 -12.03
CA SER A 179 3.01 1.31 -11.58
C SER A 179 3.00 1.92 -10.16
N TYR A 180 1.87 2.48 -9.74
CA TYR A 180 1.65 3.06 -8.40
C TYR A 180 1.11 2.05 -7.39
N LEU A 181 0.91 0.79 -7.80
CA LEU A 181 0.40 -0.27 -6.96
C LEU A 181 1.51 -1.30 -6.67
N SER A 182 1.60 -1.73 -5.42
CA SER A 182 2.44 -2.87 -5.02
C SER A 182 1.63 -4.17 -4.96
N GLY A 183 0.32 -4.09 -4.72
CA GLY A 183 -0.56 -5.25 -4.69
C GLY A 183 -2.04 -4.90 -4.91
N VAL A 184 -2.83 -5.92 -5.18
CA VAL A 184 -4.29 -5.85 -5.23
C VAL A 184 -4.89 -6.90 -4.32
N ILE A 185 -5.78 -6.50 -3.42
CA ILE A 185 -6.60 -7.43 -2.65
C ILE A 185 -7.80 -7.84 -3.50
N LEU A 186 -7.95 -9.13 -3.75
CA LEU A 186 -9.02 -9.70 -4.55
C LEU A 186 -10.08 -10.35 -3.66
N PHE A 187 -11.30 -10.42 -4.19
CA PHE A 187 -12.31 -11.35 -3.70
C PHE A 187 -12.13 -12.70 -4.41
N GLU A 188 -12.61 -13.79 -3.79
CA GLU A 188 -12.41 -15.15 -4.31
C GLU A 188 -12.92 -15.33 -5.74
N GLU A 189 -14.08 -14.77 -6.07
CA GLU A 189 -14.59 -14.76 -7.45
C GLU A 189 -13.57 -14.17 -8.44
N THR A 190 -12.97 -13.03 -8.08
CA THR A 190 -12.01 -12.31 -8.94
C THR A 190 -10.66 -13.02 -9.06
N LEU A 191 -10.22 -13.74 -8.02
CA LEU A 191 -8.97 -14.50 -8.04
C LEU A 191 -8.95 -15.54 -9.18
N TYR A 192 -10.10 -16.14 -9.48
CA TYR A 192 -10.26 -17.16 -10.51
C TYR A 192 -10.87 -16.63 -11.82
N GLN A 193 -11.19 -15.33 -11.87
CA GLN A 193 -11.70 -14.68 -13.08
C GLN A 193 -10.59 -14.37 -14.08
N LYS A 194 -11.04 -14.14 -15.31
CA LYS A 194 -10.23 -13.81 -16.47
C LYS A 194 -10.72 -12.50 -17.08
N THR A 195 -9.85 -11.83 -17.80
CA THR A 195 -10.19 -10.77 -18.76
C THR A 195 -11.11 -11.32 -19.86
N SER A 196 -11.70 -10.41 -20.63
CA SER A 196 -12.58 -10.74 -21.75
C SER A 196 -11.89 -11.50 -22.89
N ASP A 197 -10.56 -11.38 -23.01
CA ASP A 197 -9.71 -12.14 -23.94
C ASP A 197 -9.18 -13.46 -23.35
N GLY A 198 -9.58 -13.83 -22.13
CA GLY A 198 -9.33 -15.14 -21.52
C GLY A 198 -8.08 -15.24 -20.65
N LYS A 199 -7.37 -14.13 -20.41
CA LYS A 199 -6.20 -14.08 -19.55
C LYS A 199 -6.57 -14.00 -18.07
N PRO A 200 -6.04 -14.87 -17.18
CA PRO A 200 -6.28 -14.77 -15.75
C PRO A 200 -5.87 -13.41 -15.17
N PHE A 201 -6.71 -12.81 -14.31
CA PHE A 201 -6.36 -11.53 -13.69
C PHE A 201 -5.08 -11.59 -12.85
N VAL A 202 -4.82 -12.73 -12.22
CA VAL A 202 -3.57 -13.00 -11.50
C VAL A 202 -2.35 -12.80 -12.40
N GLU A 203 -2.40 -13.30 -13.64
CA GLU A 203 -1.29 -13.14 -14.61
C GLU A 203 -1.16 -11.68 -15.06
N VAL A 204 -2.27 -10.99 -15.33
CA VAL A 204 -2.27 -9.56 -15.67
C VAL A 204 -1.55 -8.74 -14.58
N LEU A 205 -1.87 -9.00 -13.31
CA LEU A 205 -1.24 -8.30 -12.19
C LEU A 205 0.25 -8.63 -12.08
N GLN A 206 0.61 -9.91 -12.17
CA GLN A 206 1.99 -10.38 -12.04
C GLN A 206 2.91 -9.82 -13.14
N GLU A 207 2.46 -9.78 -14.39
CA GLU A 207 3.22 -9.19 -15.50
C GLU A 207 3.48 -7.69 -15.31
N ASN A 208 2.58 -7.00 -14.61
CA ASN A 208 2.71 -5.59 -14.26
C ASN A 208 3.44 -5.37 -12.92
N ASN A 209 4.08 -6.41 -12.36
CA ASN A 209 4.76 -6.37 -11.06
C ASN A 209 3.86 -5.94 -9.89
N VAL A 210 2.57 -6.28 -9.98
CA VAL A 210 1.59 -6.07 -8.91
C VAL A 210 1.25 -7.42 -8.29
N ILE A 211 1.34 -7.49 -6.98
CA ILE A 211 1.18 -8.78 -6.28
C ILE A 211 -0.31 -9.06 -6.07
N PRO A 212 -0.81 -10.24 -6.46
CA PRO A 212 -2.16 -10.67 -6.13
C PRO A 212 -2.24 -11.03 -4.64
N GLY A 213 -3.27 -10.53 -3.96
CA GLY A 213 -3.63 -10.94 -2.61
C GLY A 213 -5.11 -11.27 -2.51
N ILE A 214 -5.52 -11.87 -1.40
CA ILE A 214 -6.86 -12.46 -1.26
C ILE A 214 -7.50 -12.07 0.07
N LYS A 215 -8.76 -11.64 0.05
CA LYS A 215 -9.58 -11.55 1.27
C LYS A 215 -10.04 -12.94 1.67
N VAL A 216 -9.74 -13.34 2.91
CA VAL A 216 -10.02 -14.71 3.38
C VAL A 216 -11.03 -14.78 4.53
N ASP A 217 -11.37 -13.63 5.13
CA ASP A 217 -12.46 -13.53 6.11
C ASP A 217 -13.82 -13.72 5.43
N LYS A 218 -14.76 -14.34 6.15
CA LYS A 218 -16.13 -14.62 5.71
C LYS A 218 -17.15 -13.60 6.23
N GLY A 219 -16.68 -12.41 6.62
CA GLY A 219 -17.52 -11.34 7.14
C GLY A 219 -17.72 -11.39 8.65
N THR A 220 -18.44 -10.39 9.15
CA THR A 220 -18.67 -10.15 10.57
C THR A 220 -20.00 -10.71 11.04
N VAL A 221 -20.03 -11.20 12.28
CA VAL A 221 -21.24 -11.58 13.01
C VAL A 221 -21.26 -10.89 14.36
N GLU A 222 -22.45 -10.69 14.93
CA GLU A 222 -22.60 -10.09 16.24
C GLU A 222 -22.04 -11.02 17.33
N ILE A 223 -21.35 -10.43 18.31
CA ILE A 223 -20.89 -11.12 19.51
C ILE A 223 -22.09 -11.24 20.45
N ALA A 224 -22.49 -12.47 20.74
CA ALA A 224 -23.60 -12.74 21.66
C ALA A 224 -23.37 -12.07 23.02
N GLY A 225 -24.40 -11.39 23.54
CA GLY A 225 -24.34 -10.69 24.82
C GLY A 225 -23.68 -9.31 24.77
N THR A 226 -23.31 -8.81 23.58
CA THR A 226 -22.86 -7.43 23.39
C THR A 226 -23.98 -6.58 22.78
N ASN A 227 -23.80 -5.26 22.78
CA ASN A 227 -24.71 -4.34 22.13
C ASN A 227 -24.30 -4.15 20.67
N GLY A 228 -24.53 -5.14 19.81
CA GLY A 228 -24.22 -5.04 18.38
C GLY A 228 -22.72 -4.86 18.06
N GLU A 229 -21.83 -5.37 18.90
CA GLU A 229 -20.40 -5.48 18.57
C GLU A 229 -20.15 -6.76 17.78
N THR A 230 -19.07 -6.81 17.00
CA THR A 230 -18.89 -7.88 16.03
C THR A 230 -17.59 -8.64 16.19
N THR A 231 -17.61 -9.93 15.87
CA THR A 231 -16.42 -10.76 15.62
C THR A 231 -16.44 -11.23 14.16
N THR A 232 -15.30 -11.69 13.66
CA THR A 232 -15.14 -12.03 12.24
C THR A 232 -15.03 -13.54 12.05
N GLN A 233 -15.72 -14.07 11.04
CA GLN A 233 -15.74 -15.49 10.72
C GLN A 233 -14.74 -15.86 9.63
N GLY A 234 -14.45 -17.17 9.51
CA GLY A 234 -13.64 -17.72 8.42
C GLY A 234 -12.54 -18.68 8.84
N PHE A 235 -12.40 -19.00 10.13
CA PHE A 235 -11.31 -19.86 10.61
C PHE A 235 -11.40 -21.32 10.15
N ASP A 236 -12.61 -21.87 10.09
CA ASP A 236 -12.82 -23.23 9.62
C ASP A 236 -12.30 -23.37 8.20
N SER A 237 -11.46 -24.38 7.97
CA SER A 237 -10.72 -24.65 6.72
C SER A 237 -9.78 -23.55 6.22
N LEU A 238 -9.46 -22.52 7.03
CA LEU A 238 -8.65 -21.38 6.58
C LEU A 238 -7.28 -21.82 6.01
N GLY A 239 -6.54 -22.71 6.68
CA GLY A 239 -5.24 -23.19 6.19
C GLY A 239 -5.34 -23.86 4.82
N ALA A 240 -6.33 -24.74 4.62
CA ALA A 240 -6.58 -25.39 3.33
C ALA A 240 -6.92 -24.37 2.23
N ARG A 241 -7.73 -23.35 2.55
CA ARG A 241 -8.03 -22.26 1.60
C ARG A 241 -6.79 -21.43 1.28
N CYS A 242 -5.96 -21.08 2.27
CA CYS A 242 -4.70 -20.38 2.07
C CYS A 242 -3.77 -21.13 1.10
N GLN A 243 -3.65 -22.46 1.24
CA GLN A 243 -2.88 -23.29 0.31
C GLN A 243 -3.42 -23.24 -1.12
N GLN A 244 -4.75 -23.27 -1.28
CA GLN A 244 -5.40 -23.14 -2.58
C GLN A 244 -5.14 -21.76 -3.20
N TYR A 245 -5.27 -20.69 -2.41
CA TYR A 245 -5.01 -19.33 -2.88
C TYR A 245 -3.54 -19.10 -3.23
N TYR A 246 -2.61 -19.67 -2.47
CA TYR A 246 -1.17 -19.60 -2.80
C TYR A 246 -0.90 -20.27 -4.16
N LYS A 247 -1.47 -21.46 -4.40
CA LYS A 247 -1.41 -22.16 -5.70
C LYS A 247 -2.04 -21.35 -6.83
N ALA A 248 -3.11 -20.61 -6.53
CA ALA A 248 -3.77 -19.70 -7.47
C ALA A 248 -2.98 -18.40 -7.71
N GLY A 249 -1.84 -18.18 -7.06
CA GLY A 249 -0.94 -17.05 -7.31
C GLY A 249 -1.03 -15.91 -6.29
N ALA A 250 -1.88 -16.03 -5.25
CA ALA A 250 -1.89 -15.06 -4.16
C ALA A 250 -0.61 -15.16 -3.32
N ARG A 251 -0.10 -14.03 -2.83
CA ARG A 251 1.08 -13.97 -1.94
C ARG A 251 0.86 -13.19 -0.64
N PHE A 252 -0.32 -12.59 -0.50
CA PHE A 252 -0.75 -12.02 0.76
C PHE A 252 -2.25 -12.24 0.95
N ALA A 253 -2.69 -12.15 2.19
CA ALA A 253 -4.09 -12.27 2.58
C ALA A 253 -4.56 -11.01 3.29
N LYS A 254 -5.88 -10.86 3.43
CA LYS A 254 -6.48 -9.79 4.22
C LYS A 254 -7.59 -10.33 5.11
N TRP A 255 -7.65 -9.86 6.36
CA TRP A 255 -8.72 -10.14 7.30
C TRP A 255 -9.14 -8.87 8.04
N ARG A 256 -10.43 -8.55 7.95
CA ARG A 256 -11.02 -7.35 8.55
C ARG A 256 -11.74 -7.68 9.86
N ALA A 257 -11.26 -7.13 10.97
CA ALA A 257 -12.00 -7.00 12.21
C ALA A 257 -12.69 -5.64 12.29
N VAL A 258 -13.87 -5.58 12.90
CA VAL A 258 -14.67 -4.35 12.98
C VAL A 258 -15.01 -4.05 14.43
N LEU A 259 -14.63 -2.85 14.85
CA LEU A 259 -14.92 -2.31 16.17
C LEU A 259 -15.65 -0.98 16.00
N LYS A 260 -16.51 -0.63 16.95
CA LYS A 260 -17.27 0.62 16.92
C LYS A 260 -17.06 1.41 18.19
N ILE A 261 -17.10 2.74 18.09
CA ILE A 261 -17.08 3.62 19.25
C ILE A 261 -18.51 4.05 19.54
N GLY A 262 -18.99 3.70 20.73
CA GLY A 262 -20.32 4.08 21.21
C GLY A 262 -20.29 4.66 22.62
N PRO A 263 -21.44 4.68 23.31
CA PRO A 263 -21.51 5.06 24.71
C PRO A 263 -20.72 4.10 25.60
N THR A 264 -20.79 2.79 25.31
CA THR A 264 -20.15 1.70 26.08
C THR A 264 -19.16 0.89 25.25
N GLU A 265 -19.17 1.03 23.93
CA GLU A 265 -18.31 0.32 22.98
C GLU A 265 -17.05 1.14 22.61
N PRO A 266 -15.94 0.49 22.24
CA PRO A 266 -15.76 -0.98 22.19
C PRO A 266 -15.60 -1.58 23.59
N SER A 267 -16.25 -2.72 23.84
CA SER A 267 -16.06 -3.47 25.09
C SER A 267 -14.74 -4.25 25.08
N GLU A 268 -14.23 -4.59 26.26
CA GLU A 268 -13.05 -5.45 26.40
C GLU A 268 -13.25 -6.79 25.70
N LEU A 269 -14.46 -7.37 25.76
CA LEU A 269 -14.79 -8.62 25.09
C LEU A 269 -14.60 -8.50 23.57
N SER A 270 -15.13 -7.43 22.97
CA SER A 270 -15.01 -7.15 21.54
C SER A 270 -13.56 -6.94 21.10
N ILE A 271 -12.79 -6.19 21.89
CA ILE A 271 -11.36 -5.96 21.65
C ILE A 271 -10.59 -7.29 21.66
N GLN A 272 -10.74 -8.08 22.72
CA GLN A 272 -10.01 -9.33 22.88
C GLN A 272 -10.39 -10.38 21.83
N GLN A 273 -11.69 -10.54 21.53
CA GLN A 273 -12.12 -11.51 20.52
C GLN A 273 -11.59 -11.16 19.12
N ASN A 274 -11.63 -9.88 18.73
CA ASN A 274 -11.10 -9.46 17.44
C ASN A 274 -9.56 -9.56 17.38
N ALA A 275 -8.85 -9.18 18.45
CA ALA A 275 -7.40 -9.30 18.54
C ALA A 275 -6.94 -10.77 18.42
N GLN A 276 -7.56 -11.68 19.17
CA GLN A 276 -7.28 -13.12 19.10
C GLN A 276 -7.62 -13.70 17.72
N GLY A 277 -8.74 -13.25 17.13
CA GLY A 277 -9.13 -13.65 15.78
C GLY A 277 -8.11 -13.23 14.73
N LEU A 278 -7.64 -11.99 14.78
CA LEU A 278 -6.61 -11.47 13.89
C LEU A 278 -5.28 -12.22 14.05
N ALA A 279 -4.88 -12.53 15.29
CA ALA A 279 -3.66 -13.28 15.56
C ALA A 279 -3.70 -14.71 15.01
N ARG A 280 -4.80 -15.42 15.27
CA ARG A 280 -5.04 -16.77 14.71
C ARG A 280 -5.05 -16.77 13.18
N TYR A 281 -5.68 -15.77 12.58
CA TYR A 281 -5.66 -15.59 11.12
C TYR A 281 -4.24 -15.38 10.59
N ALA A 282 -3.46 -14.51 11.24
CA ALA A 282 -2.14 -14.11 10.78
C ALA A 282 -1.16 -15.29 10.77
N ILE A 283 -1.11 -16.07 11.86
CA ILE A 283 -0.21 -17.23 11.94
C ILE A 283 -0.59 -18.31 10.90
N ILE A 284 -1.89 -18.58 10.70
CA ILE A 284 -2.35 -19.52 9.66
C ILE A 284 -1.93 -19.05 8.26
N CYS A 285 -1.97 -17.74 7.98
CA CYS A 285 -1.51 -17.24 6.68
C CYS A 285 0.00 -17.45 6.49
N GLN A 286 0.80 -17.13 7.52
CA GLN A 286 2.25 -17.27 7.46
C GLN A 286 2.69 -18.73 7.28
N GLU A 287 2.06 -19.68 7.98
CA GLU A 287 2.29 -21.12 7.81
C GLU A 287 2.00 -21.61 6.39
N ASN A 288 1.16 -20.89 5.64
CA ASN A 288 0.74 -21.26 4.29
C ASN A 288 1.29 -20.30 3.22
N GLY A 289 2.37 -19.56 3.53
CA GLY A 289 3.12 -18.74 2.57
C GLY A 289 2.44 -17.42 2.15
N LEU A 290 1.43 -16.96 2.91
CA LEU A 290 0.75 -15.69 2.64
C LEU A 290 1.11 -14.65 3.71
N VAL A 291 1.57 -13.48 3.28
CA VAL A 291 1.73 -12.31 4.18
C VAL A 291 0.34 -11.86 4.67
N PRO A 292 0.05 -11.82 5.98
CA PRO A 292 -1.23 -11.32 6.47
C PRO A 292 -1.26 -9.79 6.55
N ILE A 293 -2.29 -9.19 5.95
CA ILE A 293 -2.73 -7.83 6.24
C ILE A 293 -3.73 -7.89 7.40
N VAL A 294 -3.29 -7.40 8.55
CA VAL A 294 -4.06 -7.34 9.81
C VAL A 294 -4.87 -6.04 9.81
N GLU A 295 -6.20 -6.12 9.66
CA GLU A 295 -7.09 -4.96 9.55
C GLU A 295 -8.03 -4.84 10.77
N PRO A 296 -7.58 -4.24 11.89
CA PRO A 296 -8.46 -3.84 12.99
C PRO A 296 -9.07 -2.47 12.71
N GLU A 297 -10.26 -2.45 12.10
CA GLU A 297 -10.94 -1.21 11.77
C GLU A 297 -11.82 -0.73 12.92
N ILE A 298 -11.50 0.44 13.46
CA ILE A 298 -12.43 1.22 14.28
C ILE A 298 -13.27 2.09 13.34
N LEU A 299 -14.58 1.86 13.36
CA LEU A 299 -15.54 2.57 12.52
C LEU A 299 -15.59 4.05 12.88
N THR A 300 -15.73 4.88 11.83
CA THR A 300 -15.83 6.34 11.97
C THR A 300 -17.21 6.81 12.41
N ASP A 301 -18.22 5.93 12.46
CA ASP A 301 -19.60 6.33 12.77
C ASP A 301 -19.74 6.91 14.19
N GLY A 302 -20.50 8.00 14.32
CA GLY A 302 -20.92 8.61 15.59
C GLY A 302 -20.33 9.99 15.88
N SER A 303 -20.55 10.46 17.11
CA SER A 303 -20.24 11.83 17.57
C SER A 303 -19.01 11.91 18.49
N HIS A 304 -18.10 10.94 18.42
CA HIS A 304 -16.90 10.91 19.23
C HIS A 304 -15.83 11.89 18.73
N ASP A 305 -15.11 12.53 19.64
CA ASP A 305 -13.99 13.39 19.26
C ASP A 305 -12.75 12.58 18.85
N ILE A 306 -11.77 13.27 18.27
CA ILE A 306 -10.52 12.64 17.82
C ILE A 306 -9.71 12.05 18.98
N LYS A 307 -9.84 12.59 20.20
CA LYS A 307 -9.12 12.08 21.39
C LYS A 307 -9.66 10.72 21.81
N LYS A 308 -10.98 10.54 21.79
CA LYS A 308 -11.64 9.27 22.06
C LYS A 308 -11.27 8.24 20.98
N CYS A 309 -11.25 8.64 19.71
CA CYS A 309 -10.74 7.77 18.63
C CYS A 309 -9.28 7.37 18.88
N ALA A 310 -8.40 8.31 19.25
CA ALA A 310 -7.00 8.03 19.54
C ALA A 310 -6.82 7.02 20.68
N ALA A 311 -7.53 7.25 21.79
CA ALA A 311 -7.47 6.38 22.97
C ALA A 311 -7.90 4.94 22.63
N PHE A 312 -9.02 4.75 21.91
CA PHE A 312 -9.44 3.42 21.50
C PHE A 312 -8.55 2.81 20.42
N THR A 313 -8.01 3.60 19.50
CA THR A 313 -7.01 3.10 18.54
C THR A 313 -5.79 2.55 19.26
N GLU A 314 -5.27 3.25 20.29
CA GLU A 314 -4.15 2.75 21.08
C GLU A 314 -4.51 1.45 21.83
N THR A 315 -5.66 1.41 22.52
CA THR A 315 -6.11 0.22 23.25
C THR A 315 -6.26 -1.00 22.33
N VAL A 316 -6.89 -0.82 21.17
CA VAL A 316 -7.12 -1.89 20.19
C VAL A 316 -5.80 -2.39 19.61
N LEU A 317 -4.92 -1.49 19.17
CA LEU A 317 -3.64 -1.88 18.59
C LEU A 317 -2.75 -2.58 19.61
N ALA A 318 -2.73 -2.13 20.88
CA ALA A 318 -2.00 -2.80 21.95
C ALA A 318 -2.50 -4.25 22.15
N ALA A 319 -3.82 -4.46 22.18
CA ALA A 319 -4.40 -5.80 22.29
C ALA A 319 -4.06 -6.67 21.07
N VAL A 320 -4.14 -6.12 19.86
CA VAL A 320 -3.79 -6.81 18.61
C VAL A 320 -2.33 -7.25 18.62
N TYR A 321 -1.37 -6.36 18.92
CA TYR A 321 0.05 -6.73 18.91
C TYR A 321 0.43 -7.68 20.04
N LYS A 322 -0.22 -7.57 21.21
CA LYS A 322 -0.09 -8.59 22.25
C LYS A 322 -0.55 -9.96 21.73
N ALA A 323 -1.73 -10.04 21.12
CA ALA A 323 -2.25 -11.30 20.59
C ALA A 323 -1.36 -11.86 19.47
N LEU A 324 -0.89 -11.02 18.53
CA LEU A 324 0.05 -11.43 17.48
C LEU A 324 1.32 -12.04 18.06
N ASN A 325 1.88 -11.43 19.11
CA ASN A 325 3.06 -11.93 19.80
C ASN A 325 2.79 -13.25 20.54
N ASP A 326 1.65 -13.36 21.24
CA ASP A 326 1.25 -14.60 21.93
C ASP A 326 1.05 -15.78 20.96
N HIS A 327 0.70 -15.51 19.69
CA HIS A 327 0.60 -16.50 18.61
C HIS A 327 1.90 -16.69 17.81
N HIS A 328 3.01 -16.07 18.24
CA HIS A 328 4.32 -16.16 17.59
C HIS A 328 4.33 -15.70 16.12
N VAL A 329 3.50 -14.71 15.77
CA VAL A 329 3.45 -14.14 14.42
C VAL A 329 4.74 -13.38 14.13
N LEU A 330 5.36 -13.65 12.98
CA LEU A 330 6.55 -12.94 12.51
C LEU A 330 6.15 -11.54 12.03
N LEU A 331 6.41 -10.49 12.82
CA LEU A 331 5.95 -9.13 12.52
C LEU A 331 6.56 -8.56 11.22
N GLU A 332 7.81 -8.91 10.92
CA GLU A 332 8.51 -8.55 9.67
C GLU A 332 7.80 -9.07 8.42
N GLY A 333 7.02 -10.15 8.58
CA GLY A 333 6.21 -10.77 7.55
C GLY A 333 4.73 -10.42 7.65
N THR A 334 4.37 -9.23 8.14
CA THR A 334 2.99 -8.73 8.23
C THR A 334 2.84 -7.34 7.63
N LEU A 335 1.60 -6.90 7.40
CA LEU A 335 1.26 -5.49 7.25
C LEU A 335 0.10 -5.13 8.18
N LEU A 336 0.11 -3.91 8.70
CA LEU A 336 -1.03 -3.36 9.45
C LEU A 336 -1.90 -2.51 8.51
N LYS A 337 -3.22 -2.70 8.57
CA LYS A 337 -4.21 -1.86 7.88
C LYS A 337 -5.17 -1.26 8.92
N PRO A 338 -4.78 -0.19 9.62
CA PRO A 338 -5.63 0.44 10.61
C PRO A 338 -6.49 1.55 9.97
N ASN A 339 -7.51 2.00 10.69
CA ASN A 339 -8.10 3.31 10.44
C ASN A 339 -7.08 4.43 10.71
N MET A 340 -7.27 5.58 10.05
CA MET A 340 -6.68 6.82 10.53
C MET A 340 -7.42 7.27 11.79
N VAL A 341 -6.76 8.02 12.67
CA VAL A 341 -7.39 8.59 13.87
C VAL A 341 -8.14 9.86 13.48
N THR A 342 -9.45 9.75 13.31
CA THR A 342 -10.34 10.84 12.90
C THR A 342 -11.42 11.08 13.95
N PRO A 343 -12.00 12.29 14.02
CA PRO A 343 -13.27 12.46 14.72
C PRO A 343 -14.37 11.61 14.04
N GLY A 344 -15.43 11.33 14.79
CA GLY A 344 -16.58 10.59 14.27
C GLY A 344 -17.31 11.34 13.16
N SER A 345 -18.06 10.63 12.34
CA SER A 345 -18.77 11.16 11.16
C SER A 345 -19.70 12.33 11.46
N ASP A 346 -20.25 12.36 12.68
CA ASP A 346 -21.21 13.37 13.12
C ASP A 346 -20.53 14.53 13.88
N SER A 347 -19.21 14.47 14.03
CA SER A 347 -18.41 15.46 14.72
C SER A 347 -17.80 16.48 13.75
N PRO A 348 -17.43 17.68 14.23
CA PRO A 348 -16.69 18.64 13.43
C PRO A 348 -15.40 18.02 12.86
N LYS A 349 -15.16 18.24 11.56
CA LYS A 349 -13.91 17.84 10.92
C LYS A 349 -12.74 18.62 11.53
N VAL A 350 -11.56 18.02 11.50
CA VAL A 350 -10.30 18.63 11.93
C VAL A 350 -9.32 18.69 10.76
N ALA A 351 -8.28 19.51 10.89
CA ALA A 351 -7.27 19.64 9.85
C ALA A 351 -6.46 18.34 9.64
N PRO A 352 -5.96 18.07 8.42
CA PRO A 352 -5.13 16.90 8.13
C PRO A 352 -3.90 16.76 9.02
N GLU A 353 -3.29 17.87 9.43
CA GLU A 353 -2.13 17.91 10.33
C GLU A 353 -2.48 17.35 11.71
N VAL A 354 -3.68 17.65 12.20
CA VAL A 354 -4.17 17.12 13.48
C VAL A 354 -4.40 15.62 13.36
N ILE A 355 -5.04 15.15 12.29
CA ILE A 355 -5.21 13.70 12.02
C ILE A 355 -3.85 13.01 11.96
N ALA A 356 -2.86 13.63 11.31
CA ALA A 356 -1.53 13.10 11.18
C ALA A 356 -0.83 12.95 12.54
N GLU A 357 -0.88 13.99 13.38
CA GLU A 357 -0.30 13.97 14.72
C GLU A 357 -0.90 12.87 15.60
N TYR A 358 -2.23 12.79 15.68
CA TYR A 358 -2.91 11.79 16.50
C TYR A 358 -2.68 10.37 15.96
N THR A 359 -2.74 10.18 14.63
CA THR A 359 -2.54 8.86 14.02
C THR A 359 -1.11 8.37 14.23
N VAL A 360 -0.10 9.17 13.88
CA VAL A 360 1.31 8.76 14.01
C VAL A 360 1.68 8.58 15.49
N THR A 361 1.12 9.38 16.40
CA THR A 361 1.35 9.20 17.85
C THR A 361 0.79 7.87 18.35
N ALA A 362 -0.45 7.53 18.00
CA ALA A 362 -1.07 6.26 18.39
C ALA A 362 -0.26 5.06 17.87
N LEU A 363 0.21 5.12 16.62
CA LEU A 363 1.06 4.09 16.03
C LEU A 363 2.41 3.97 16.74
N ARG A 364 3.09 5.09 17.03
CA ARG A 364 4.38 5.11 17.76
C ARG A 364 4.31 4.53 19.16
N ARG A 365 3.14 4.54 19.79
CA ARG A 365 2.91 3.99 21.13
C ARG A 365 2.60 2.49 21.13
N THR A 366 2.19 1.92 20.00
CA THR A 366 1.55 0.59 19.98
C THR A 366 2.09 -0.37 18.94
N VAL A 367 2.59 0.12 17.81
CA VAL A 367 3.11 -0.71 16.73
C VAL A 367 4.60 -0.99 16.99
N PRO A 368 5.06 -2.25 16.92
CA PRO A 368 6.49 -2.57 16.98
C PRO A 368 7.24 -2.15 15.70
N PRO A 369 8.47 -1.61 15.80
CA PRO A 369 9.30 -1.25 14.64
C PRO A 369 9.64 -2.39 13.67
N ALA A 370 9.45 -3.65 14.09
CA ALA A 370 9.67 -4.83 13.25
C ALA A 370 8.63 -4.97 12.12
N VAL A 371 7.44 -4.38 12.28
CA VAL A 371 6.46 -4.32 11.19
C VAL A 371 7.10 -3.52 10.02
N PRO A 372 6.98 -3.95 8.75
CA PRO A 372 7.59 -3.23 7.64
C PRO A 372 6.75 -2.03 7.17
N GLY A 373 5.43 -2.11 7.33
CA GLY A 373 4.52 -1.17 6.68
C GLY A 373 3.14 -1.06 7.31
N ILE A 374 2.59 0.15 7.22
CA ILE A 374 1.22 0.49 7.60
C ILE A 374 0.50 0.98 6.36
N VAL A 375 -0.52 0.25 5.92
CA VAL A 375 -1.28 0.50 4.70
C VAL A 375 -2.72 0.89 5.06
N PHE A 376 -2.97 2.19 5.28
CA PHE A 376 -4.22 2.66 5.85
C PHE A 376 -5.45 2.29 5.01
N LEU A 377 -6.54 1.94 5.69
CA LEU A 377 -7.87 1.95 5.09
C LEU A 377 -8.38 3.39 4.99
N SER A 378 -9.24 3.66 4.00
CA SER A 378 -9.85 4.98 3.85
C SER A 378 -11.05 5.21 4.77
N GLY A 379 -11.75 4.14 5.14
CA GLY A 379 -12.96 4.20 5.95
C GLY A 379 -14.03 5.11 5.32
N GLY A 380 -14.65 5.95 6.14
CA GLY A 380 -15.67 6.93 5.76
C GLY A 380 -15.18 8.15 4.97
N GLN A 381 -13.88 8.33 4.78
CA GLN A 381 -13.29 9.52 4.13
C GLN A 381 -13.61 9.62 2.63
N SER A 382 -13.68 10.84 2.11
CA SER A 382 -13.70 11.12 0.67
C SER A 382 -12.35 10.82 0.00
N GLU A 383 -12.32 10.82 -1.34
CA GLU A 383 -11.08 10.57 -2.11
C GLU A 383 -9.98 11.58 -1.77
N GLU A 384 -10.34 12.86 -1.66
CA GLU A 384 -9.38 13.92 -1.36
C GLU A 384 -8.91 13.85 0.09
N GLU A 385 -9.84 13.69 1.05
CA GLU A 385 -9.52 13.61 2.48
C GLU A 385 -8.51 12.49 2.78
N ALA A 386 -8.74 11.29 2.24
CA ALA A 386 -7.83 10.18 2.42
C ALA A 386 -6.42 10.49 1.89
N THR A 387 -6.34 11.20 0.75
CA THR A 387 -5.07 11.58 0.11
C THR A 387 -4.33 12.65 0.92
N VAL A 388 -5.01 13.72 1.34
CA VAL A 388 -4.39 14.81 2.11
C VAL A 388 -3.98 14.37 3.51
N ASN A 389 -4.76 13.50 4.16
CA ASN A 389 -4.42 12.97 5.48
C ASN A 389 -3.19 12.05 5.41
N LEU A 390 -3.12 11.18 4.40
CA LEU A 390 -1.94 10.34 4.16
C LEU A 390 -0.69 11.18 3.86
N ASN A 391 -0.85 12.25 3.10
CA ASN A 391 0.23 13.20 2.80
C ASN A 391 0.72 13.93 4.05
N ALA A 392 -0.20 14.42 4.89
CA ALA A 392 0.13 15.09 6.14
C ALA A 392 0.91 14.15 7.09
N MET A 393 0.51 12.87 7.20
CA MET A 393 1.25 11.86 7.96
C MET A 393 2.68 11.65 7.47
N ASN A 394 2.88 11.62 6.15
CA ASN A 394 4.21 11.45 5.57
C ASN A 394 5.08 12.72 5.66
N LYS A 395 4.48 13.90 5.72
CA LYS A 395 5.18 15.19 5.95
C LYS A 395 5.57 15.43 7.41
N LEU A 396 4.89 14.80 8.37
CA LEU A 396 5.13 15.02 9.79
C LEU A 396 6.58 14.66 10.16
N ASP A 397 7.34 15.63 10.67
CA ASP A 397 8.77 15.47 10.99
C ASP A 397 8.99 14.77 12.34
N VAL A 398 8.65 13.49 12.36
CA VAL A 398 8.87 12.58 13.50
C VAL A 398 9.37 11.23 13.00
N LEU A 399 10.07 10.50 13.87
CA LEU A 399 10.52 9.14 13.58
C LEU A 399 9.32 8.23 13.30
N LYS A 400 9.29 7.68 12.09
CA LYS A 400 8.34 6.68 11.62
C LYS A 400 9.15 5.47 11.17
N PRO A 401 9.29 4.42 11.99
CA PRO A 401 10.11 3.26 11.63
C PRO A 401 9.46 2.39 10.53
N TRP A 402 8.16 2.61 10.25
CA TRP A 402 7.38 1.96 9.19
C TRP A 402 7.26 2.86 7.96
N THR A 403 7.09 2.26 6.79
CA THR A 403 6.51 3.00 5.66
C THR A 403 5.01 3.23 5.91
N LEU A 404 4.54 4.47 5.70
CA LEU A 404 3.12 4.82 5.73
C LEU A 404 2.59 4.91 4.29
N SER A 405 1.67 4.03 3.94
CA SER A 405 1.06 3.94 2.61
C SER A 405 -0.44 3.67 2.70
N PHE A 406 -1.09 3.33 1.59
CA PHE A 406 -2.53 3.12 1.48
C PHE A 406 -2.87 1.67 1.13
N SER A 407 -4.00 1.19 1.66
CA SER A 407 -4.76 0.05 1.15
C SER A 407 -6.21 0.49 0.94
N PHE A 408 -6.44 1.12 -0.20
CA PHE A 408 -7.67 1.87 -0.47
C PHE A 408 -8.60 1.13 -1.42
N GLY A 409 -9.87 1.04 -1.04
CA GLY A 409 -10.93 0.49 -1.88
C GLY A 409 -11.76 1.60 -2.50
N ARG A 410 -12.81 2.03 -1.79
CA ARG A 410 -13.76 3.06 -2.25
C ARG A 410 -13.06 4.31 -2.79
N VAL A 411 -12.04 4.83 -2.09
CA VAL A 411 -11.41 6.11 -2.46
C VAL A 411 -10.47 6.05 -3.66
N LEU A 412 -10.09 4.86 -4.12
CA LEU A 412 -9.41 4.70 -5.40
C LEU A 412 -10.38 4.44 -6.55
N GLN A 413 -11.60 3.98 -6.24
CA GLN A 413 -12.53 3.48 -7.24
C GLN A 413 -13.75 4.37 -7.47
N GLN A 414 -14.08 5.30 -6.58
CA GLN A 414 -15.38 5.98 -6.60
C GLN A 414 -15.55 6.87 -7.85
N SER A 415 -14.56 7.70 -8.19
CA SER A 415 -14.58 8.50 -9.41
C SER A 415 -14.54 7.62 -10.65
N THR A 416 -13.70 6.59 -10.66
CA THR A 416 -13.64 5.58 -11.74
C THR A 416 -14.99 4.94 -12.01
N LEU A 417 -15.68 4.50 -10.97
CA LEU A 417 -16.98 3.83 -11.05
C LEU A 417 -18.05 4.77 -11.61
N LYS A 418 -18.11 6.01 -11.11
CA LYS A 418 -19.04 7.04 -11.60
C LYS A 418 -18.81 7.36 -13.07
N THR A 419 -17.55 7.54 -13.47
CA THR A 419 -17.19 7.84 -14.85
C THR A 419 -17.47 6.66 -15.78
N TRP A 420 -17.22 5.43 -15.32
CA TRP A 420 -17.48 4.23 -16.12
C TRP A 420 -18.97 4.03 -16.39
N ALA A 421 -19.83 4.17 -15.38
CA ALA A 421 -21.29 3.99 -15.48
C ALA A 421 -21.73 2.65 -16.13
N GLY A 422 -20.88 1.61 -16.06
CA GLY A 422 -21.15 0.29 -16.66
C GLY A 422 -20.99 0.22 -18.18
N LYS A 423 -20.46 1.26 -18.82
CA LYS A 423 -20.46 1.43 -20.28
C LYS A 423 -19.07 1.21 -20.87
N LYS A 424 -18.98 0.44 -21.97
CA LYS A 424 -17.70 0.11 -22.62
C LYS A 424 -17.03 1.34 -23.22
N GLU A 425 -17.82 2.25 -23.77
CA GLU A 425 -17.36 3.53 -24.35
C GLU A 425 -16.71 4.47 -23.32
N ASN A 426 -16.93 4.24 -22.02
CA ASN A 426 -16.39 5.07 -20.93
C ASN A 426 -15.11 4.51 -20.31
N VAL A 427 -14.62 3.34 -20.75
CA VAL A 427 -13.48 2.64 -20.13
C VAL A 427 -12.24 3.53 -20.07
N GLU A 428 -11.86 4.18 -21.18
CA GLU A 428 -10.66 5.03 -21.22
C GLU A 428 -10.76 6.22 -20.24
N LYS A 429 -11.91 6.90 -20.20
CA LYS A 429 -12.15 8.02 -19.28
C LYS A 429 -12.13 7.56 -17.83
N ALA A 430 -12.71 6.40 -17.53
CA ALA A 430 -12.68 5.83 -16.20
C ALA A 430 -11.26 5.41 -15.77
N GLN A 431 -10.47 4.85 -16.68
CA GLN A 431 -9.07 4.51 -16.45
C GLN A 431 -8.22 5.77 -16.18
N ALA A 432 -8.48 6.88 -16.86
CA ALA A 432 -7.83 8.16 -16.57
C ALA A 432 -8.16 8.67 -15.16
N ALA A 433 -9.43 8.58 -14.72
CA ALA A 433 -9.84 8.92 -13.36
C ALA A 433 -9.15 8.03 -12.31
N PHE A 434 -9.04 6.72 -12.60
CA PHE A 434 -8.33 5.77 -11.75
C PHE A 434 -6.83 6.12 -11.62
N LEU A 435 -6.17 6.40 -12.76
CA LEU A 435 -4.77 6.80 -12.81
C LEU A 435 -4.51 8.05 -11.96
N ALA A 436 -5.37 9.07 -12.07
CA ALA A 436 -5.25 10.29 -11.29
C ALA A 436 -5.31 10.03 -9.78
N ARG A 437 -6.17 9.09 -9.33
CA ARG A 437 -6.26 8.67 -7.93
C ARG A 437 -5.05 7.86 -7.49
N CYS A 438 -4.59 6.91 -8.30
CA CYS A 438 -3.37 6.14 -8.03
C CYS A 438 -2.14 7.04 -7.88
N LYS A 439 -1.97 8.01 -8.80
CA LYS A 439 -0.87 8.96 -8.77
C LYS A 439 -0.93 9.89 -7.56
N GLY A 440 -2.09 10.50 -7.27
CA GLY A 440 -2.23 11.39 -6.11
C GLY A 440 -1.91 10.69 -4.79
N ASN A 441 -2.39 9.45 -4.63
CA ASN A 441 -2.08 8.65 -3.44
C ASN A 441 -0.61 8.20 -3.39
N SER A 442 0.02 7.90 -4.53
CA SER A 442 1.46 7.67 -4.61
C SER A 442 2.25 8.89 -4.13
N GLU A 443 1.92 10.08 -4.59
CA GLU A 443 2.56 11.33 -4.14
C GLU A 443 2.33 11.59 -2.65
N ALA A 444 1.15 11.24 -2.12
CA ALA A 444 0.84 11.34 -0.70
C ALA A 444 1.74 10.43 0.16
N THR A 445 2.08 9.22 -0.31
CA THR A 445 3.07 8.36 0.39
C THR A 445 4.46 8.98 0.46
N LEU A 446 4.77 9.91 -0.45
CA LEU A 446 6.06 10.60 -0.50
C LEU A 446 6.04 11.93 0.26
N GLY A 447 4.90 12.32 0.84
CA GLY A 447 4.72 13.65 1.44
C GLY A 447 4.80 14.78 0.40
N LYS A 448 4.56 14.48 -0.89
CA LYS A 448 4.72 15.41 -2.01
C LYS A 448 3.41 15.79 -2.68
N TYR A 449 2.28 15.25 -2.20
CA TYR A 449 0.99 15.65 -2.72
C TYR A 449 0.74 17.12 -2.35
N THR A 450 0.57 17.96 -3.35
CA THR A 450 0.36 19.40 -3.17
C THR A 450 -1.12 19.78 -3.10
N GLY A 451 -2.03 18.82 -3.27
CA GLY A 451 -3.42 19.13 -3.53
C GLY A 451 -3.57 19.80 -4.90
N GLY A 452 -4.67 19.53 -5.56
CA GLY A 452 -4.97 20.15 -6.85
C GLY A 452 -5.48 19.13 -7.83
N VAL A 453 -6.69 19.39 -8.33
CA VAL A 453 -7.11 18.89 -9.63
C VAL A 453 -6.04 19.33 -10.62
N VAL A 454 -5.29 18.38 -11.18
CA VAL A 454 -4.51 18.67 -12.38
C VAL A 454 -5.54 18.92 -13.47
N VAL A 455 -5.83 20.19 -13.71
CA VAL A 455 -6.65 20.60 -14.85
C VAL A 455 -5.72 20.60 -16.05
N CYS A 456 -5.77 19.52 -16.83
CA CYS A 456 -5.18 19.55 -18.15
C CYS A 456 -6.05 20.47 -19.01
N VAL A 457 -5.58 21.70 -19.24
CA VAL A 457 -6.14 22.60 -20.25
C VAL A 457 -5.34 22.37 -21.54
N ARG A 458 -5.96 21.74 -22.54
CA ARG A 458 -5.38 21.57 -23.87
C ARG A 458 -5.76 22.75 -24.74
N ALA A 459 -4.79 23.31 -25.46
CA ALA A 459 -5.04 24.35 -26.45
C ALA A 459 -4.97 23.75 -27.86
N TYR A 460 -5.99 23.99 -28.67
CA TYR A 460 -6.06 23.57 -30.07
C TYR A 460 -6.12 24.80 -30.97
N LEU A 461 -5.66 24.67 -32.21
CA LEU A 461 -5.88 25.64 -33.27
C LEU A 461 -6.94 25.07 -34.21
N ASP A 462 -7.98 25.85 -34.53
CA ASP A 462 -8.86 25.51 -35.65
C ASP A 462 -8.19 25.82 -37.00
N ASN A 463 -8.90 25.51 -38.08
CA ASN A 463 -8.42 25.75 -39.45
C ASN A 463 -8.18 27.23 -39.77
N ASP A 464 -8.81 28.13 -39.02
CA ASP A 464 -8.68 29.59 -39.13
C ASP A 464 -7.65 30.17 -38.14
N LYS A 465 -6.90 29.30 -37.43
CA LYS A 465 -5.88 29.61 -36.42
C LYS A 465 -6.40 30.28 -35.14
N ASN A 466 -7.67 30.11 -34.82
CA ASN A 466 -8.21 30.50 -33.51
C ASN A 466 -7.82 29.46 -32.45
N VAL A 467 -7.45 29.94 -31.25
CA VAL A 467 -7.07 29.07 -30.13
C VAL A 467 -8.30 28.68 -29.30
N PHE A 468 -8.58 27.39 -29.21
CA PHE A 468 -9.62 26.83 -28.34
C PHE A 468 -9.01 26.06 -27.18
N PHE A 469 -9.61 26.18 -26.00
CA PHE A 469 -9.12 25.53 -24.78
C PHE A 469 -10.13 24.49 -24.30
N GLU A 470 -9.66 23.28 -24.03
CA GLU A 470 -10.45 22.18 -23.48
C GLU A 470 -9.90 21.79 -22.11
N ALA A 471 -10.75 21.75 -21.08
CA ALA A 471 -10.37 21.36 -19.73
C ALA A 471 -11.00 20.01 -19.36
N ASP A 472 -10.20 19.09 -18.84
CA ASP A 472 -10.62 17.73 -18.44
C ASP A 472 -11.32 17.70 -17.06
N SER A 473 -12.34 18.55 -16.83
CA SER A 473 -13.09 18.56 -15.57
C SER A 473 -14.49 19.16 -15.66
N ASP A 474 -15.47 18.45 -15.09
CA ASP A 474 -16.87 18.90 -15.02
C ASP A 474 -17.24 19.76 -13.82
N SER A 475 -16.31 19.97 -12.89
CA SER A 475 -16.53 20.81 -11.71
C SER A 475 -16.65 22.29 -12.07
N PHE A 476 -17.68 22.96 -11.55
CA PHE A 476 -17.96 24.39 -11.78
C PHE A 476 -16.79 25.29 -11.36
N VAL A 477 -16.12 24.96 -10.25
CA VAL A 477 -14.93 25.68 -9.77
C VAL A 477 -13.77 25.54 -10.75
N THR A 478 -13.61 24.35 -11.33
CA THR A 478 -12.56 24.04 -12.29
C THR A 478 -12.79 24.73 -13.63
N LYS A 479 -14.04 24.76 -14.11
CA LYS A 479 -14.46 25.51 -15.31
C LYS A 479 -14.19 27.01 -15.15
N ARG A 480 -14.42 27.59 -13.97
CA ARG A 480 -14.09 28.99 -13.68
C ARG A 480 -12.59 29.27 -13.62
N MET A 481 -11.79 28.37 -13.05
CA MET A 481 -10.32 28.53 -13.03
C MET A 481 -9.72 28.43 -14.44
N ALA A 482 -10.18 27.49 -15.26
CA ALA A 482 -9.78 27.39 -16.66
C ALA A 482 -10.20 28.64 -17.45
N ALA A 483 -11.43 29.13 -17.25
CA ALA A 483 -11.92 30.35 -17.90
C ALA A 483 -11.13 31.61 -17.49
N LEU A 484 -10.67 31.72 -16.23
CA LEU A 484 -9.78 32.80 -15.77
C LEU A 484 -8.38 32.72 -16.41
N LEU A 485 -7.84 31.51 -16.56
CA LEU A 485 -6.57 31.26 -17.27
C LEU A 485 -6.68 31.65 -18.75
N VAL A 486 -7.78 31.28 -19.40
CA VAL A 486 -8.08 31.65 -20.79
C VAL A 486 -8.29 33.15 -20.92
N GLN A 487 -9.03 33.81 -20.02
CA GLN A 487 -9.20 35.27 -20.00
C GLN A 487 -7.85 35.99 -19.86
N GLY A 488 -6.96 35.49 -18.99
CA GLY A 488 -5.63 36.06 -18.80
C GLY A 488 -4.72 35.95 -20.03
N LEU A 489 -4.95 34.94 -20.89
CA LEU A 489 -4.15 34.67 -22.08
C LEU A 489 -4.77 35.23 -23.38
N SER A 490 -6.10 35.24 -23.50
CA SER A 490 -6.84 35.66 -24.71
C SER A 490 -7.41 37.08 -24.62
N GLY A 491 -7.55 37.63 -23.42
CA GLY A 491 -8.14 38.96 -23.18
C GLY A 491 -9.67 39.02 -23.35
N GLN A 492 -10.36 37.89 -23.59
CA GLN A 492 -11.81 37.89 -23.75
C GLN A 492 -12.59 37.85 -22.41
N PRO A 493 -13.80 38.44 -22.34
CA PRO A 493 -14.64 38.38 -21.14
C PRO A 493 -15.05 36.95 -20.78
N LEU A 494 -15.08 36.65 -19.47
CA LEU A 494 -15.40 35.32 -18.92
C LEU A 494 -16.72 34.72 -19.45
N GLU A 495 -17.70 35.58 -19.73
CA GLU A 495 -19.04 35.23 -20.23
C GLU A 495 -19.01 34.62 -21.66
N GLN A 496 -18.08 35.05 -22.50
CA GLN A 496 -17.91 34.53 -23.87
C GLN A 496 -17.20 33.17 -23.89
N ILE A 497 -16.28 32.95 -22.93
CA ILE A 497 -15.51 31.70 -22.80
C ILE A 497 -16.40 30.55 -22.27
N ILE A 498 -17.35 30.87 -21.39
CA ILE A 498 -18.26 29.87 -20.79
C ILE A 498 -19.33 29.39 -21.79
N ASN A 499 -19.71 30.24 -22.76
CA ASN A 499 -20.79 29.94 -23.72
C ASN A 499 -20.32 29.29 -25.04
N ALA A 500 -19.02 29.14 -25.29
CA ALA A 500 -18.50 28.50 -26.50
C ALA A 500 -18.79 26.97 -26.59
N GLY A 501 -19.44 26.38 -25.58
CA GLY A 501 -19.85 24.97 -25.55
C GLY A 501 -21.29 24.70 -25.99
N VAL A 502 -22.06 25.72 -26.39
CA VAL A 502 -23.44 25.54 -26.85
C VAL A 502 -23.69 26.43 -28.06
N GLU A 503 -23.36 25.95 -29.25
CA GLU A 503 -24.08 26.27 -30.51
C GLU A 503 -23.46 25.51 -31.68
N ASN A 504 -24.18 24.50 -32.19
CA ASN A 504 -24.18 24.20 -33.62
C ASN A 504 -25.60 23.80 -34.03
N PRO A 505 -26.46 24.75 -34.47
CA PRO A 505 -27.79 24.45 -34.94
C PRO A 505 -27.72 24.13 -36.43
N ASN A 506 -27.56 22.86 -36.79
CA ASN A 506 -27.98 22.30 -38.09
C ASN A 506 -27.67 20.78 -38.20
N VAL A 507 -28.38 19.96 -37.44
CA VAL A 507 -28.71 18.58 -37.87
C VAL A 507 -30.13 18.27 -37.42
N ALA A 508 -31.06 18.25 -38.36
CA ALA A 508 -32.45 17.87 -38.14
C ALA A 508 -32.58 16.34 -38.06
N MET A 509 -33.20 15.82 -36.99
CA MET A 509 -33.93 14.55 -37.00
C MET A 509 -35.11 14.64 -36.01
N ASN A 510 -36.27 14.24 -36.49
CA ASN A 510 -37.59 14.35 -35.87
C ASN A 510 -37.81 13.46 -34.64
N GLY A 511 -38.71 13.90 -33.73
CA GLY A 511 -39.59 13.00 -32.95
C GLY A 511 -39.60 13.16 -31.43
N ASP A 512 -40.69 13.73 -30.89
CA ASP A 512 -41.38 13.53 -29.58
C ASP A 512 -40.64 12.79 -28.43
N SER A 513 -40.72 13.16 -27.15
CA SER A 513 -41.71 13.92 -26.36
C SER A 513 -41.20 14.05 -24.90
N GLY A 514 -41.69 15.05 -24.13
CA GLY A 514 -41.84 14.92 -22.66
C GLY A 514 -41.17 15.97 -21.75
N ASN A 515 -41.93 17.03 -21.42
CA ASN A 515 -41.61 18.11 -20.47
C ASN A 515 -41.59 17.69 -18.97
N GLY A 516 -40.80 18.42 -18.16
CA GLY A 516 -40.96 18.54 -16.71
C GLY A 516 -40.24 19.77 -16.13
N LYS A 517 -40.99 20.86 -15.92
CA LYS A 517 -40.57 22.18 -15.40
C LYS A 517 -40.22 22.16 -13.89
N LEU A 518 -39.31 23.05 -13.47
CA LEU A 518 -39.25 23.62 -12.12
C LEU A 518 -39.15 25.17 -12.20
N ASN A 519 -40.16 25.86 -11.66
CA ASN A 519 -40.17 27.27 -11.23
C ASN A 519 -39.64 27.32 -9.77
N SER A 520 -39.15 28.39 -9.13
CA SER A 520 -38.81 29.79 -9.44
C SER A 520 -38.26 30.40 -8.13
N GLY A 521 -37.27 31.29 -8.20
CA GLY A 521 -37.10 32.36 -7.20
C GLY A 521 -35.75 32.43 -6.48
N GLU A 522 -34.77 33.08 -7.10
CA GLU A 522 -33.76 33.96 -6.47
C GLU A 522 -33.00 34.68 -7.61
N THR A 523 -32.92 36.01 -7.59
CA THR A 523 -32.32 36.83 -8.68
C THR A 523 -30.97 37.41 -8.29
N ALA A 524 -30.07 37.49 -9.27
CA ALA A 524 -28.67 37.92 -9.16
C ALA A 524 -28.43 39.42 -8.89
N SER A 525 -29.26 40.06 -8.06
CA SER A 525 -29.13 41.48 -7.69
C SER A 525 -28.44 41.73 -6.34
N ASP A 526 -28.16 40.70 -5.54
CA ASP A 526 -27.68 40.88 -4.16
C ASP A 526 -26.16 40.78 -3.95
N LEU A 527 -25.36 40.65 -5.01
CA LEU A 527 -23.89 40.46 -4.90
C LEU A 527 -23.03 41.59 -5.49
N LYS A 528 -23.59 42.78 -5.76
CA LYS A 528 -22.83 43.96 -6.21
C LYS A 528 -22.78 45.07 -5.16
N LYS A 529 -22.29 44.74 -3.97
CA LYS A 529 -21.74 45.72 -3.03
C LYS A 529 -20.44 45.18 -2.47
N ASP A 530 -19.40 45.24 -3.28
CA ASP A 530 -18.06 45.49 -2.78
C ASP A 530 -17.11 45.80 -3.95
N TRP A 531 -16.45 46.95 -3.83
CA TRP A 531 -15.25 47.40 -4.56
C TRP A 531 -15.46 48.26 -5.83
N GLY A 532 -15.58 49.58 -5.60
CA GLY A 532 -14.49 50.53 -5.85
C GLY A 532 -14.05 50.80 -7.29
N ASN A 533 -14.41 51.99 -7.80
CA ASN A 533 -13.82 52.62 -8.98
C ASN A 533 -12.28 52.73 -8.89
N GLY A 534 -11.59 52.33 -9.96
CA GLY A 534 -10.15 52.53 -10.13
C GLY A 534 -9.74 52.33 -11.59
N SER A 535 -9.13 53.36 -12.16
CA SER A 535 -8.95 53.66 -13.58
C SER A 535 -7.59 53.25 -14.17
N VAL A 536 -7.53 53.26 -15.53
CA VAL A 536 -6.41 53.61 -16.44
C VAL A 536 -5.73 52.49 -17.28
N LEU A 537 -5.76 52.77 -18.59
CA LEU A 537 -5.11 52.34 -19.83
C LEU A 537 -3.68 51.72 -19.85
N GLY A 538 -3.42 50.93 -20.91
CA GLY A 538 -2.12 50.84 -21.61
C GLY A 538 -1.75 49.43 -22.12
N SER A 539 -1.92 49.09 -23.40
CA SER A 539 -0.94 49.14 -24.52
C SER A 539 0.23 48.12 -24.49
N ARG A 540 0.14 47.10 -25.36
CA ARG A 540 1.17 46.29 -26.07
C ARG A 540 2.48 45.86 -25.33
N GLY A 541 2.63 44.53 -25.14
CA GLY A 541 3.75 43.72 -25.68
C GLY A 541 4.89 43.20 -24.77
N MET A 542 5.46 42.04 -25.18
CA MET A 542 6.68 41.31 -24.75
C MET A 542 6.59 40.32 -23.56
N ARG A 543 7.30 39.17 -23.49
CA ARG A 543 8.21 38.38 -24.36
C ARG A 543 8.38 36.98 -23.69
N ILE A 544 8.47 35.88 -24.45
CA ILE A 544 9.03 34.61 -23.94
C ILE A 544 10.38 34.36 -24.61
N LYS A 545 11.34 33.97 -23.78
CA LYS A 545 12.77 33.84 -24.04
C LYS A 545 13.04 32.47 -24.67
N GLU A 546 13.62 32.45 -25.88
CA GLU A 546 14.32 31.27 -26.39
C GLU A 546 15.70 31.19 -25.73
N THR A 547 16.04 30.03 -25.21
CA THR A 547 17.43 29.60 -25.01
C THR A 547 17.56 28.24 -25.65
N GLY A 548 18.50 28.13 -26.60
CA GLY A 548 18.74 26.97 -27.44
C GLY A 548 19.51 25.84 -26.79
#